data_AF-A0A4Q0M711-F1
#
_entry.id   AF-A0A4Q0M711-F1
#
_cell.length_a   1.000
_cell.length_b   1.000
_cell.length_c   1.000
_cell.angle_alpha   90.00
_cell.angle_beta   90.00
_cell.angle_gamma   90.00
#
_symmetry.space_group_name_H-M   'P 1'
#
loop_
_entity.id
_entity.type
_entity.pdbx_description
1 polymer ?
#
loop_
_entity_poly.entity_id
_entity_poly.type
_entity_poly.pdbx_seq_one_letter_code
_entity_poly.pdbx_strand_id
1 'polypeptide(L)'
;MESTINGIHHITAIAGNAKRNFEFYTKVLGLRLVKKTVNFDDPETYHLYYGDKNGTPGTILTFFPWDNIMTGRRGSRQATEIGYSVPEGSLDFWLKRFDQHNVTYNKVAEKFGEPYLTFLDPDGLKLELIVSRNADLRLPWETDEVKSENATRGFHNVTITSNKIQPTADILTEVLGYRLLEQHVNRFRFITDAVENAAIVDLVEVPGEQVGHVAGGSVHHVAFRVKDENVLMQYREKIAKKGLHITDKIDRNYFYSLYFREPGGVLFELATDNPGFAADESVEELGSHLKLPAQYEQYRSKLEESLPDLY
;
A
#
# COMPACT_ATOMS: atom_id res chain seq x y z
N MET A 1 -7.19 -27.65 -1.46
CA MET A 1 -7.10 -26.51 -0.51
C MET A 1 -8.04 -25.45 -1.01
N GLU A 2 -8.80 -24.83 -0.12
CA GLU A 2 -9.69 -23.74 -0.47
C GLU A 2 -8.86 -22.53 -0.91
N SER A 3 -9.32 -21.82 -1.94
CA SER A 3 -8.68 -20.60 -2.42
C SER A 3 -9.04 -19.43 -1.53
N THR A 4 -8.03 -18.71 -1.05
CA THR A 4 -8.19 -17.70 0.01
C THR A 4 -7.43 -16.43 -0.33
N ILE A 5 -7.99 -15.27 0.06
CA ILE A 5 -7.28 -13.98 0.09
C ILE A 5 -6.47 -13.89 1.38
N ASN A 6 -5.17 -13.70 1.25
CA ASN A 6 -4.21 -13.70 2.36
C ASN A 6 -3.86 -12.27 2.83
N GLY A 7 -4.85 -11.40 2.97
CA GLY A 7 -4.64 -10.02 3.40
C GLY A 7 -4.23 -9.06 2.28
N ILE A 8 -3.69 -7.90 2.67
CA ILE A 8 -3.20 -6.83 1.78
C ILE A 8 -1.83 -7.24 1.23
N HIS A 9 -1.63 -7.08 -0.07
CA HIS A 9 -0.34 -7.35 -0.76
C HIS A 9 0.52 -6.10 -0.78
N HIS A 10 -0.01 -5.06 -1.41
CA HIS A 10 0.66 -3.79 -1.56
C HIS A 10 -0.39 -2.69 -1.72
N ILE A 11 0.03 -1.45 -1.50
CA ILE A 11 -0.78 -0.28 -1.78
C ILE A 11 0.02 0.60 -2.73
N THR A 12 -0.63 1.12 -3.77
CA THR A 12 0.03 1.98 -4.74
C THR A 12 -0.58 3.36 -4.67
N ALA A 13 0.27 4.38 -4.54
CA ALA A 13 -0.11 5.78 -4.45
C ALA A 13 0.57 6.61 -5.55
N ILE A 14 0.06 7.82 -5.77
CA ILE A 14 0.65 8.78 -6.69
C ILE A 14 1.41 9.81 -5.87
N ALA A 15 2.66 10.06 -6.24
CA ALA A 15 3.51 11.08 -5.64
C ALA A 15 3.83 12.17 -6.67
N GLY A 16 4.37 13.28 -6.18
CA GLY A 16 4.97 14.32 -7.01
C GLY A 16 6.43 13.99 -7.31
N ASN A 17 7.33 14.79 -6.75
CA ASN A 17 8.78 14.68 -6.99
C ASN A 17 9.37 13.36 -6.45
N ALA A 18 10.03 12.59 -7.33
CA ALA A 18 10.57 11.27 -7.03
C ALA A 18 11.65 11.27 -5.93
N LYS A 19 12.55 12.25 -5.93
CA LYS A 19 13.61 12.37 -4.91
C LYS A 19 13.02 12.68 -3.54
N ARG A 20 12.08 13.64 -3.45
CA ARG A 20 11.37 13.96 -2.21
C ARG A 20 10.60 12.76 -1.66
N ASN A 21 9.94 11.99 -2.54
CA ASN A 21 9.29 10.75 -2.16
C ASN A 21 10.30 9.74 -1.59
N PHE A 22 11.40 9.48 -2.31
CA PHE A 22 12.47 8.60 -1.85
C PHE A 22 13.06 9.01 -0.50
N GLU A 23 13.38 10.29 -0.32
CA GLU A 23 13.92 10.81 0.93
C GLU A 23 12.93 10.64 2.08
N PHE A 24 11.64 10.91 1.88
CA PHE A 24 10.65 10.73 2.93
C PHE A 24 10.51 9.26 3.34
N TYR A 25 10.27 8.36 2.39
CA TYR A 25 9.99 6.97 2.72
C TYR A 25 11.22 6.22 3.23
N THR A 26 12.44 6.58 2.79
CA THR A 26 13.67 5.92 3.27
C THR A 26 14.33 6.59 4.46
N LYS A 27 14.36 7.93 4.52
CA LYS A 27 15.06 8.66 5.59
C LYS A 27 14.14 9.03 6.74
N VAL A 28 12.92 9.48 6.46
CA VAL A 28 11.99 9.89 7.52
C VAL A 28 11.28 8.67 8.11
N LEU A 29 10.59 7.89 7.27
CA LEU A 29 9.84 6.71 7.72
C LEU A 29 10.72 5.47 7.92
N GLY A 30 11.93 5.45 7.35
CA GLY A 30 12.88 4.36 7.56
C GLY A 30 12.52 3.07 6.83
N LEU A 31 11.76 3.11 5.73
CA LEU A 31 11.49 1.95 4.88
C LEU A 31 12.67 1.65 3.96
N ARG A 32 12.77 0.40 3.51
CA ARG A 32 13.74 0.01 2.48
C ARG A 32 13.16 0.29 1.10
N LEU A 33 13.90 0.95 0.22
CA LEU A 33 13.60 0.90 -1.23
C LEU A 33 13.95 -0.52 -1.71
N VAL A 34 12.93 -1.34 -1.99
CA VAL A 34 13.09 -2.75 -2.39
C VAL A 34 13.08 -2.93 -3.90
N LYS A 35 12.58 -1.94 -4.65
CA LYS A 35 12.70 -1.92 -6.11
C LYS A 35 12.67 -0.50 -6.66
N LYS A 36 13.56 -0.25 -7.62
CA LYS A 36 13.57 0.91 -8.50
C LYS A 36 13.34 0.41 -9.92
N THR A 37 12.16 0.62 -10.46
CA THR A 37 11.78 0.23 -11.82
C THR A 37 10.96 1.34 -12.47
N VAL A 38 10.39 1.10 -13.65
CA VAL A 38 9.51 2.04 -14.34
C VAL A 38 8.07 1.54 -14.28
N ASN A 39 7.11 2.45 -14.45
CA ASN A 39 5.72 2.05 -14.63
C ASN A 39 5.59 1.25 -15.93
N PHE A 40 5.00 0.05 -15.83
CA PHE A 40 4.91 -0.90 -16.94
C PHE A 40 3.94 -0.42 -18.04
N ASP A 41 3.10 0.57 -17.73
CA ASP A 41 2.15 1.18 -18.65
C ASP A 41 2.63 2.57 -19.14
N ASP A 42 3.63 3.17 -18.46
CA ASP A 42 4.25 4.47 -18.76
C ASP A 42 5.76 4.46 -18.37
N PRO A 43 6.66 3.99 -19.26
CA PRO A 43 8.04 3.71 -18.88
C PRO A 43 8.89 4.95 -18.60
N GLU A 44 8.41 6.16 -18.95
CA GLU A 44 9.12 7.41 -18.65
C GLU A 44 8.90 7.88 -17.20
N THR A 45 8.08 7.17 -16.43
CA THR A 45 7.83 7.41 -15.00
C THR A 45 8.42 6.27 -14.16
N TYR A 46 9.05 6.60 -13.03
CA TYR A 46 9.43 5.58 -12.04
C TYR A 46 8.23 4.81 -11.49
N HIS A 47 8.50 3.58 -11.05
CA HIS A 47 7.67 2.85 -10.09
C HIS A 47 8.57 2.44 -8.94
N LEU A 48 8.44 3.14 -7.82
CA LEU A 48 9.27 2.95 -6.62
C LEU A 48 8.53 2.06 -5.63
N TYR A 49 9.21 1.06 -5.09
CA TYR A 49 8.64 0.11 -4.12
C TYR A 49 9.39 0.22 -2.80
N TYR A 50 8.66 0.50 -1.73
CA TYR A 50 9.18 0.56 -0.36
C TYR A 50 8.59 -0.57 0.48
N GLY A 51 9.38 -1.19 1.36
CA GLY A 51 8.89 -2.26 2.22
C GLY A 51 9.89 -2.64 3.31
N ASP A 52 9.74 -3.86 3.82
CA ASP A 52 10.69 -4.47 4.74
C ASP A 52 11.99 -4.92 4.03
N LYS A 53 12.83 -5.70 4.72
CA LYS A 53 14.10 -6.21 4.18
C LYS A 53 13.91 -6.94 2.84
N ASN A 54 12.84 -7.69 2.66
CA ASN A 54 12.67 -8.58 1.51
C ASN A 54 11.61 -8.07 0.52
N GLY A 55 10.92 -6.97 0.84
CA GLY A 55 9.74 -6.52 0.13
C GLY A 55 8.61 -7.54 0.27
N THR A 56 8.36 -8.04 1.48
CA THR A 56 7.35 -9.06 1.71
C THR A 56 5.93 -8.50 1.49
N PRO A 57 5.03 -9.26 0.86
CA PRO A 57 3.62 -8.87 0.73
C PRO A 57 3.00 -8.51 2.09
N GLY A 58 2.28 -7.39 2.13
CA GLY A 58 1.74 -6.77 3.35
C GLY A 58 2.65 -5.72 3.98
N THR A 59 3.81 -5.43 3.38
CA THR A 59 4.71 -4.33 3.79
C THR A 59 4.90 -3.27 2.69
N ILE A 60 4.46 -3.58 1.47
CA ILE A 60 4.89 -2.89 0.25
C ILE A 60 4.01 -1.67 -0.04
N LEU A 61 4.58 -0.49 0.05
CA LEU A 61 3.98 0.76 -0.42
C LEU A 61 4.72 1.21 -1.69
N THR A 62 3.98 1.44 -2.77
CA THR A 62 4.56 1.78 -4.06
C THR A 62 4.07 3.13 -4.56
N PHE A 63 4.89 3.78 -5.40
CA PHE A 63 4.60 5.10 -5.92
C PHE A 63 4.84 5.20 -7.41
N PHE A 64 3.92 5.92 -8.07
CA PHE A 64 4.15 6.59 -9.34
C PHE A 64 4.45 8.07 -9.05
N PRO A 65 5.72 8.51 -9.06
CA PRO A 65 6.07 9.91 -8.88
C PRO A 65 5.99 10.65 -10.23
N TRP A 66 4.87 11.34 -10.45
CA TRP A 66 4.69 12.19 -11.62
C TRP A 66 5.04 13.63 -11.28
N ASP A 67 6.10 14.14 -11.91
CA ASP A 67 6.51 15.52 -11.67
C ASP A 67 5.43 16.50 -12.15
N ASN A 68 5.22 17.57 -11.38
CA ASN A 68 4.17 18.57 -11.60
C ASN A 68 2.72 18.02 -11.62
N ILE A 69 2.48 16.82 -11.10
CA ILE A 69 1.11 16.31 -10.92
C ILE A 69 0.30 17.24 -10.02
N MET A 70 -0.95 17.47 -10.37
CA MET A 70 -1.85 18.23 -9.51
C MET A 70 -2.12 17.48 -8.20
N THR A 71 -2.32 18.23 -7.12
CA THR A 71 -2.68 17.65 -5.82
C THR A 71 -4.05 16.96 -5.92
N GLY A 72 -4.12 15.75 -5.40
CA GLY A 72 -5.35 15.00 -5.23
C GLY A 72 -6.25 15.62 -4.17
N ARG A 73 -7.45 15.05 -4.04
CA ARG A 73 -8.39 15.43 -2.99
C ARG A 73 -8.94 14.17 -2.37
N ARG A 74 -8.68 13.95 -1.08
CA ARG A 74 -9.30 12.86 -0.32
C ARG A 74 -10.82 13.04 -0.32
N GLY A 75 -11.56 11.96 -0.49
CA GLY A 75 -13.02 11.96 -0.46
C GLY A 75 -13.58 10.55 -0.52
N SER A 76 -14.87 10.44 -0.82
CA SER A 76 -15.51 9.14 -1.02
C SER A 76 -14.98 8.43 -2.27
N ARG A 77 -15.20 7.11 -2.35
CA ARG A 77 -14.79 6.23 -3.46
C ARG A 77 -13.27 6.04 -3.58
N GLN A 78 -12.54 6.18 -2.45
CA GLN A 78 -11.08 6.08 -2.39
C GLN A 78 -10.63 5.31 -1.14
N ALA A 79 -9.47 4.66 -1.24
CA ALA A 79 -8.65 4.39 -0.06
C ALA A 79 -8.01 5.72 0.38
N THR A 80 -8.23 6.11 1.64
CA THR A 80 -7.93 7.46 2.14
C THR A 80 -6.87 7.50 3.22
N GLU A 81 -6.59 6.36 3.87
CA GLU A 81 -5.62 6.25 4.97
C GLU A 81 -4.88 4.91 4.87
N ILE A 82 -3.57 4.93 5.13
CA ILE A 82 -2.71 3.74 5.19
C ILE A 82 -2.16 3.62 6.61
N GLY A 83 -2.46 2.52 7.29
CA GLY A 83 -1.95 2.24 8.63
C GLY A 83 -0.73 1.33 8.60
N TYR A 84 0.35 1.73 9.26
CA TYR A 84 1.51 0.88 9.58
C TYR A 84 1.46 0.43 11.03
N SER A 85 1.75 -0.84 11.29
CA SER A 85 1.96 -1.31 12.66
C SER A 85 3.33 -0.87 13.16
N VAL A 86 3.38 -0.39 14.40
CA VAL A 86 4.61 -0.05 15.13
C VAL A 86 4.59 -0.67 16.52
N PRO A 87 5.76 -0.95 17.14
CA PRO A 87 5.82 -1.51 18.49
C PRO A 87 5.18 -0.60 19.54
N GLU A 88 4.69 -1.20 20.63
CA GLU A 88 4.25 -0.46 21.81
C GLU A 88 5.38 0.43 22.36
N GLY A 89 5.04 1.66 22.78
CA GLY A 89 6.01 2.64 23.28
C GLY A 89 6.74 3.45 22.19
N SER A 90 6.58 3.12 20.90
CA SER A 90 7.28 3.80 19.81
C SER A 90 6.75 5.19 19.45
N LEU A 91 5.51 5.53 19.81
CA LEU A 91 4.87 6.78 19.36
C LEU A 91 5.62 8.05 19.84
N ASP A 92 6.22 8.02 21.03
CA ASP A 92 7.04 9.14 21.54
C ASP A 92 8.32 9.35 20.72
N PHE A 93 8.92 8.28 20.19
CA PHE A 93 10.03 8.37 19.25
C PHE A 93 9.56 9.03 17.95
N TRP A 94 8.42 8.57 17.41
CA TRP A 94 7.88 9.08 16.15
C TRP A 94 7.47 10.55 16.22
N LEU A 95 6.87 11.00 17.33
CA LEU A 95 6.57 12.42 17.55
C LEU A 95 7.83 13.29 17.46
N LYS A 96 8.88 12.93 18.20
CA LYS A 96 10.16 13.67 18.18
C LYS A 96 10.82 13.65 16.81
N ARG A 97 10.77 12.50 16.12
CA ARG A 97 11.33 12.36 14.78
C ARG A 97 10.57 13.23 13.77
N PHE A 98 9.25 13.23 13.84
CA PHE A 98 8.40 14.05 12.98
C PHE A 98 8.62 15.55 13.23
N ASP A 99 8.85 15.99 14.46
CA ASP A 99 9.29 17.36 14.76
C ASP A 99 10.62 17.70 14.08
N GLN A 100 11.61 16.82 14.19
CA GLN A 100 12.95 17.02 13.59
C GLN A 100 12.91 17.12 12.06
N HIS A 101 12.01 16.38 11.41
CA HIS A 101 11.85 16.35 9.95
C HIS A 101 10.74 17.29 9.44
N ASN A 102 10.12 18.10 10.30
CA ASN A 102 9.02 19.01 9.96
C ASN A 102 7.84 18.30 9.28
N VAL A 103 7.51 17.09 9.72
CA VAL A 103 6.36 16.34 9.23
C VAL A 103 5.08 16.92 9.82
N THR A 104 4.01 17.03 9.02
CA THR A 104 2.69 17.41 9.55
C THR A 104 2.03 16.21 10.19
N TYR A 105 1.74 16.28 11.48
CA TYR A 105 1.11 15.19 12.24
C TYR A 105 0.06 15.70 13.23
N ASN A 106 -0.84 14.80 13.65
CA ASN A 106 -1.87 15.07 14.65
C ASN A 106 -1.44 14.58 16.03
N LYS A 107 -2.15 14.99 17.09
CA LYS A 107 -1.97 14.36 18.42
C LYS A 107 -2.30 12.87 18.34
N VAL A 108 -1.64 12.08 19.19
CA VAL A 108 -1.99 10.67 19.41
C VAL A 108 -3.47 10.57 19.77
N ALA A 109 -4.16 9.66 19.09
CA ALA A 109 -5.56 9.37 19.29
C ALA A 109 -5.74 7.85 19.43
N GLU A 110 -6.98 7.41 19.64
CA GLU A 110 -7.30 6.00 19.80
C GLU A 110 -8.51 5.63 18.94
N LYS A 111 -8.46 4.48 18.27
CA LYS A 111 -9.62 3.86 17.64
C LYS A 111 -9.56 2.37 17.90
N PHE A 112 -10.70 1.78 18.25
CA PHE A 112 -10.76 0.36 18.61
C PHE A 112 -9.73 -0.01 19.68
N GLY A 113 -9.49 0.81 20.70
CA GLY A 113 -8.49 0.50 21.74
C GLY A 113 -7.04 0.45 21.24
N GLU A 114 -6.75 0.92 20.03
CA GLU A 114 -5.42 0.98 19.44
C GLU A 114 -4.96 2.44 19.37
N PRO A 115 -3.92 2.82 20.11
CA PRO A 115 -3.29 4.13 19.97
C PRO A 115 -2.72 4.30 18.57
N TYR A 116 -2.94 5.47 17.96
CA TYR A 116 -2.39 5.78 16.65
C TYR A 116 -1.95 7.23 16.51
N LEU A 117 -1.00 7.45 15.61
CA LEU A 117 -0.45 8.75 15.22
C LEU A 117 -0.68 8.98 13.73
N THR A 118 -1.58 9.90 13.38
CA THR A 118 -1.80 10.32 11.98
C THR A 118 -0.76 11.35 11.55
N PHE A 119 -0.24 11.20 10.33
CA PHE A 119 0.67 12.15 9.71
C PHE A 119 0.45 12.23 8.20
N LEU A 120 1.01 13.25 7.56
CA LEU A 120 0.98 13.44 6.12
C LEU A 120 2.37 13.29 5.53
N ASP A 121 2.45 12.61 4.38
CA ASP A 121 3.64 12.67 3.54
C ASP A 121 3.75 14.03 2.82
N PRO A 122 4.87 14.31 2.12
CA PRO A 122 5.10 15.60 1.47
C PRO A 122 4.09 15.95 0.36
N ASP A 123 3.37 14.98 -0.19
CA ASP A 123 2.36 15.18 -1.23
C ASP A 123 0.93 15.20 -0.64
N GLY A 124 0.79 14.98 0.67
CA GLY A 124 -0.47 15.01 1.41
C GLY A 124 -1.15 13.64 1.53
N LEU A 125 -0.49 12.53 1.16
CA LEU A 125 -0.98 11.19 1.47
C LEU A 125 -1.10 11.04 2.99
N LYS A 126 -2.22 10.51 3.46
CA LYS A 126 -2.49 10.35 4.89
C LYS A 126 -2.06 8.96 5.35
N LEU A 127 -1.16 8.92 6.32
CA LEU A 127 -0.66 7.70 6.94
C LEU A 127 -0.91 7.71 8.44
N GLU A 128 -0.89 6.52 9.04
CA GLU A 128 -1.01 6.33 10.47
C GLU A 128 0.03 5.33 10.97
N LEU A 129 0.65 5.61 12.11
CA LEU A 129 1.40 4.63 12.90
C LEU A 129 0.50 4.12 14.00
N ILE A 130 0.29 2.81 14.07
CA ILE A 130 -0.70 2.17 14.94
C ILE A 130 0.00 1.17 15.86
N VAL A 131 -0.21 1.32 17.16
CA VAL A 131 0.15 0.31 18.15
C VAL A 131 -0.97 -0.72 18.18
N SER A 132 -0.76 -1.82 17.46
CA SER A 132 -1.74 -2.91 17.33
C SER A 132 -2.08 -3.54 18.69
N ARG A 133 -3.32 -4.01 18.89
CA ARG A 133 -3.69 -4.74 20.12
C ARG A 133 -2.83 -5.99 20.35
N ASN A 134 -2.51 -6.68 19.26
CA ASN A 134 -1.62 -7.84 19.26
C ASN A 134 -0.25 -7.39 18.76
N ALA A 135 0.81 -7.76 19.48
CA ALA A 135 2.17 -7.42 19.08
C ALA A 135 2.48 -7.99 17.68
N ASP A 136 2.87 -7.12 16.75
CA ASP A 136 3.32 -7.51 15.42
C ASP A 136 4.79 -7.94 15.48
N LEU A 137 5.03 -9.24 15.30
CA LEU A 137 6.34 -9.87 15.38
C LEU A 137 7.08 -9.92 14.04
N ARG A 138 6.53 -9.33 12.96
CA ARG A 138 7.25 -9.25 11.67
C ARG A 138 8.59 -8.57 11.87
N LEU A 139 9.63 -9.07 11.21
CA LEU A 139 10.95 -8.46 11.27
C LEU A 139 10.91 -7.10 10.56
N PRO A 140 11.35 -6.01 11.20
CA PRO A 140 11.37 -4.71 10.56
C PRO A 140 12.61 -4.60 9.66
N TRP A 141 12.62 -3.58 8.81
CA TRP A 141 13.87 -3.04 8.29
C TRP A 141 14.44 -2.04 9.29
N GLU A 142 15.72 -2.19 9.63
CA GLU A 142 16.43 -1.25 10.50
C GLU A 142 17.32 -0.33 9.68
N THR A 143 17.31 0.95 10.02
CA THR A 143 18.29 1.93 9.54
C THR A 143 19.24 2.30 10.68
N ASP A 144 20.19 3.20 10.45
CA ASP A 144 21.04 3.71 11.52
C ASP A 144 20.26 4.49 12.59
N GLU A 145 19.14 5.10 12.21
CA GLU A 145 18.33 5.97 13.06
C GLU A 145 17.03 5.33 13.55
N VAL A 146 16.46 4.40 12.78
CA VAL A 146 15.18 3.73 13.09
C VAL A 146 15.47 2.26 13.35
N LYS A 147 15.54 1.89 14.63
CA LYS A 147 15.83 0.54 15.12
C LYS A 147 14.55 -0.25 15.43
N SER A 148 14.67 -1.56 15.65
CA SER A 148 13.53 -2.46 15.77
C SER A 148 12.52 -2.07 16.87
N GLU A 149 12.94 -1.41 17.95
CA GLU A 149 12.05 -0.89 18.98
C GLU A 149 11.04 0.16 18.47
N ASN A 150 11.30 0.78 17.32
CA ASN A 150 10.44 1.84 16.75
C ASN A 150 9.99 1.59 15.31
N ALA A 151 10.76 0.80 14.55
CA ALA A 151 10.55 0.60 13.12
C ALA A 151 9.17 0.01 12.80
N THR A 152 8.61 0.43 11.67
CA THR A 152 7.35 -0.12 11.16
C THR A 152 7.49 -1.61 10.85
N ARG A 153 6.42 -2.36 11.11
CA ARG A 153 6.37 -3.82 10.91
C ARG A 153 5.70 -4.22 9.58
N GLY A 154 5.14 -3.25 8.88
CA GLY A 154 4.32 -3.42 7.68
C GLY A 154 2.91 -2.88 7.90
N PHE A 155 2.01 -3.12 6.95
CA PHE A 155 0.64 -2.61 7.05
C PHE A 155 -0.09 -3.24 8.24
N HIS A 156 -0.75 -2.38 9.00
CA HIS A 156 -1.78 -2.74 9.95
C HIS A 156 -3.12 -2.87 9.22
N ASN A 157 -3.54 -1.80 8.55
CA ASN A 157 -4.79 -1.73 7.80
C ASN A 157 -4.71 -0.74 6.63
N VAL A 158 -5.73 -0.80 5.76
CA VAL A 158 -6.10 0.31 4.87
C VAL A 158 -7.48 0.82 5.26
N THR A 159 -7.73 2.12 5.10
CA THR A 159 -9.06 2.71 5.28
C THR A 159 -9.64 3.14 3.93
N ILE A 160 -10.88 2.75 3.65
CA ILE A 160 -11.66 3.17 2.50
C ILE A 160 -12.79 4.09 2.96
N THR A 161 -12.89 5.27 2.36
CA THR A 161 -14.01 6.20 2.62
C THR A 161 -15.06 6.08 1.53
N SER A 162 -16.32 5.90 1.92
CA SER A 162 -17.45 5.79 1.01
C SER A 162 -18.65 6.57 1.52
N ASN A 163 -19.54 6.98 0.61
CA ASN A 163 -20.85 7.52 1.00
C ASN A 163 -21.81 6.44 1.50
N LYS A 164 -21.61 5.20 1.03
CA LYS A 164 -22.34 4.00 1.47
C LYS A 164 -21.38 2.82 1.46
N ILE A 165 -21.18 2.16 2.58
CA ILE A 165 -20.18 1.10 2.68
C ILE A 165 -20.65 -0.25 2.14
N GLN A 166 -21.97 -0.48 2.08
CA GLN A 166 -22.54 -1.79 1.72
C GLN A 166 -21.94 -2.39 0.43
N PRO A 167 -21.83 -1.65 -0.69
CA PRO A 167 -21.32 -2.24 -1.92
C PRO A 167 -19.86 -2.72 -1.82
N THR A 168 -19.02 -2.02 -1.05
CA THR A 168 -17.64 -2.45 -0.78
C THR A 168 -17.61 -3.59 0.24
N ALA A 169 -18.46 -3.54 1.27
CA ALA A 169 -18.60 -4.60 2.27
C ALA A 169 -19.03 -5.93 1.63
N ASP A 170 -19.90 -5.92 0.63
CA ASP A 170 -20.32 -7.11 -0.12
C ASP A 170 -19.15 -7.73 -0.89
N ILE A 171 -18.25 -6.92 -1.45
CA ILE A 171 -17.02 -7.42 -2.09
C ILE A 171 -16.08 -8.03 -1.05
N LEU A 172 -15.85 -7.32 0.07
CA LEU A 172 -14.99 -7.82 1.14
C LEU A 172 -15.49 -9.17 1.67
N THR A 173 -16.80 -9.29 1.92
CA THR A 173 -17.38 -10.49 2.55
C THR A 173 -17.65 -11.63 1.57
N GLU A 174 -18.35 -11.36 0.46
CA GLU A 174 -18.81 -12.41 -0.45
C GLU A 174 -17.72 -12.84 -1.45
N VAL A 175 -16.80 -11.94 -1.80
CA VAL A 175 -15.71 -12.23 -2.74
C VAL A 175 -14.44 -12.55 -2.00
N LEU A 176 -13.94 -11.62 -1.18
CA LEU A 176 -12.61 -11.72 -0.58
C LEU A 176 -12.58 -12.55 0.71
N GLY A 177 -13.74 -12.85 1.31
CA GLY A 177 -13.84 -13.70 2.50
C GLY A 177 -13.49 -13.01 3.82
N TYR A 178 -13.50 -11.68 3.84
CA TYR A 178 -13.38 -10.91 5.09
C TYR A 178 -14.67 -10.99 5.89
N ARG A 179 -14.60 -10.74 7.19
CA ARG A 179 -15.76 -10.61 8.08
C ARG A 179 -15.74 -9.29 8.80
N LEU A 180 -16.92 -8.73 9.09
CA LEU A 180 -17.02 -7.60 10.01
C LEU A 180 -16.57 -8.07 11.40
N LEU A 181 -15.56 -7.40 11.96
CA LEU A 181 -15.03 -7.69 13.29
C LEU A 181 -15.68 -6.80 14.34
N GLU A 182 -15.65 -5.49 14.12
CA GLU A 182 -16.10 -4.48 15.07
C GLU A 182 -16.49 -3.19 14.35
N GLN A 183 -17.29 -2.36 15.02
CA GLN A 183 -17.74 -1.07 14.51
C GLN A 183 -17.59 -0.01 15.61
N HIS A 184 -17.16 1.18 15.22
CA HIS A 184 -17.12 2.36 16.08
C HIS A 184 -17.59 3.59 15.32
N VAL A 185 -18.72 4.16 15.75
CA VAL A 185 -19.39 5.30 15.09
C VAL A 185 -19.69 4.96 13.62
N ASN A 186 -18.99 5.59 12.67
CA ASN A 186 -19.16 5.41 11.24
C ASN A 186 -18.03 4.58 10.60
N ARG A 187 -17.17 3.96 11.42
CA ARG A 187 -16.07 3.11 10.99
C ARG A 187 -16.38 1.65 11.28
N PHE A 188 -16.16 0.81 10.27
CA PHE A 188 -16.46 -0.63 10.28
C PHE A 188 -15.19 -1.39 9.92
N ARG A 189 -14.71 -2.22 10.84
CA ARG A 189 -13.47 -2.96 10.67
C ARG A 189 -13.76 -4.34 10.12
N PHE A 190 -13.22 -4.65 8.94
CA PHE A 190 -13.27 -5.97 8.33
C PHE A 190 -11.91 -6.65 8.50
N ILE A 191 -11.92 -7.96 8.79
CA ILE A 191 -10.72 -8.76 9.00
C ILE A 191 -10.80 -10.10 8.27
N THR A 192 -9.64 -10.63 7.87
CA THR A 192 -9.48 -12.04 7.48
C THR A 192 -8.63 -12.78 8.51
N ASP A 193 -8.97 -14.03 8.82
CA ASP A 193 -8.17 -14.89 9.71
C ASP A 193 -7.13 -15.71 8.93
N ALA A 194 -6.99 -15.47 7.61
CA ALA A 194 -6.05 -16.18 6.73
C ALA A 194 -4.58 -15.84 6.99
N VAL A 195 -4.32 -14.67 7.59
CA VAL A 195 -2.99 -14.17 7.94
C VAL A 195 -3.06 -13.40 9.26
N GLU A 196 -1.96 -13.38 10.01
CA GLU A 196 -1.90 -12.68 11.31
C GLU A 196 -1.85 -11.16 11.16
N ASN A 197 -1.24 -10.65 10.08
CA ASN A 197 -0.95 -9.23 9.87
C ASN A 197 -1.38 -8.76 8.49
N ALA A 198 -1.46 -7.44 8.28
CA ALA A 198 -1.98 -6.83 7.05
C ALA A 198 -3.37 -7.38 6.65
N ALA A 199 -4.17 -7.75 7.65
CA ALA A 199 -5.40 -8.51 7.51
C ALA A 199 -6.66 -7.63 7.57
N ILE A 200 -6.50 -6.31 7.74
CA ILE A 200 -7.58 -5.42 8.14
C ILE A 200 -7.91 -4.41 7.03
N VAL A 201 -9.19 -4.28 6.73
CA VAL A 201 -9.76 -3.20 5.91
C VAL A 201 -10.80 -2.45 6.74
N ASP A 202 -10.56 -1.19 7.01
CA ASP A 202 -11.54 -0.31 7.63
C ASP A 202 -12.38 0.37 6.55
N LEU A 203 -13.71 0.33 6.68
CA LEU A 203 -14.63 1.13 5.88
C LEU A 203 -15.17 2.29 6.73
N VAL A 204 -15.09 3.51 6.21
CA VAL A 204 -15.65 4.71 6.84
C VAL A 204 -16.79 5.24 6.00
N GLU A 205 -18.00 5.24 6.57
CA GLU A 205 -19.19 5.79 5.92
C GLU A 205 -19.34 7.28 6.22
N VAL A 206 -19.32 8.12 5.18
CA VAL A 206 -19.54 9.57 5.31
C VAL A 206 -20.61 9.99 4.31
N PRO A 207 -21.90 9.99 4.72
CA PRO A 207 -22.98 10.46 3.87
C PRO A 207 -22.74 11.91 3.44
N GLY A 208 -22.81 12.17 2.12
CA GLY A 208 -22.63 13.51 1.56
C GLY A 208 -21.17 13.94 1.34
N GLU A 209 -20.18 13.13 1.71
CA GLU A 209 -18.77 13.39 1.37
C GLU A 209 -18.58 13.50 -0.15
N GLN A 210 -17.76 14.45 -0.59
CA GLN A 210 -17.52 14.62 -2.02
C GLN A 210 -16.67 13.47 -2.56
N VAL A 211 -16.90 13.10 -3.82
CA VAL A 211 -16.04 12.12 -4.49
C VAL A 211 -14.60 12.63 -4.50
N GLY A 212 -13.68 11.78 -4.08
CA GLY A 212 -12.27 12.10 -4.08
C GLY A 212 -11.72 12.26 -5.50
N HIS A 213 -10.62 12.98 -5.62
CA HIS A 213 -9.88 13.16 -6.85
C HIS A 213 -8.53 12.44 -6.74
N VAL A 214 -8.34 11.39 -7.54
CA VAL A 214 -7.12 10.57 -7.53
C VAL A 214 -6.03 11.30 -8.33
N ALA A 215 -5.06 11.88 -7.62
CA ALA A 215 -3.87 12.54 -8.18
C ALA A 215 -2.73 12.54 -7.13
N GLY A 216 -1.77 13.47 -7.17
CA GLY A 216 -0.65 13.51 -6.21
C GLY A 216 -1.11 13.49 -4.75
N GLY A 217 -0.54 12.61 -3.92
CA GLY A 217 -0.92 12.44 -2.51
C GLY A 217 -2.17 11.58 -2.29
N SER A 218 -2.54 10.72 -3.25
CA SER A 218 -3.70 9.82 -3.13
C SER A 218 -3.35 8.37 -3.46
N VAL A 219 -4.10 7.43 -2.88
CA VAL A 219 -4.01 6.01 -3.20
C VAL A 219 -4.66 5.77 -4.57
N HIS A 220 -3.91 5.15 -5.47
CA HIS A 220 -4.39 4.72 -6.79
C HIS A 220 -5.16 3.40 -6.69
N HIS A 221 -4.59 2.39 -6.00
CA HIS A 221 -5.24 1.09 -5.81
C HIS A 221 -4.75 0.37 -4.54
N VAL A 222 -5.52 -0.63 -4.12
CA VAL A 222 -5.20 -1.54 -3.03
C VAL A 222 -5.15 -2.96 -3.59
N ALA A 223 -4.03 -3.65 -3.39
CA ALA A 223 -3.84 -5.02 -3.84
C ALA A 223 -4.04 -6.02 -2.70
N PHE A 224 -4.66 -7.15 -3.01
CA PHE A 224 -4.92 -8.26 -2.09
C PHE A 224 -4.18 -9.52 -2.54
N ARG A 225 -3.68 -10.26 -1.55
CA ARG A 225 -2.76 -11.39 -1.76
C ARG A 225 -3.48 -12.65 -2.15
N VAL A 226 -2.95 -13.32 -3.16
CA VAL A 226 -3.25 -14.72 -3.46
C VAL A 226 -1.94 -15.50 -3.53
N LYS A 227 -2.00 -16.79 -3.20
CA LYS A 227 -0.79 -17.63 -3.12
C LYS A 227 -0.03 -17.71 -4.44
N ASP A 228 -0.76 -17.92 -5.54
CA ASP A 228 -0.20 -18.20 -6.86
C ASP A 228 -1.22 -17.89 -7.98
N GLU A 229 -0.78 -18.04 -9.23
CA GLU A 229 -1.58 -17.78 -10.41
C GLU A 229 -2.83 -18.66 -10.52
N ASN A 230 -2.80 -19.89 -9.98
CA ASN A 230 -3.97 -20.75 -10.00
C ASN A 230 -5.08 -20.15 -9.14
N VAL A 231 -4.73 -19.71 -7.94
CA VAL A 231 -5.67 -19.00 -7.05
C VAL A 231 -6.11 -17.68 -7.68
N LEU A 232 -5.18 -16.91 -8.27
CA LEU A 232 -5.46 -15.66 -8.96
C LEU A 232 -6.58 -15.83 -10.02
N MET A 233 -6.45 -16.85 -10.88
CA MET A 233 -7.41 -17.09 -11.96
C MET A 233 -8.76 -17.62 -11.45
N GLN A 234 -8.80 -18.37 -10.36
CA GLN A 234 -10.06 -18.76 -9.73
C GLN A 234 -10.84 -17.55 -9.20
N TYR A 235 -10.14 -16.58 -8.58
CA TYR A 235 -10.77 -15.33 -8.17
C TYR A 235 -11.24 -14.48 -9.36
N ARG A 236 -10.50 -14.49 -10.48
CA ARG A 236 -10.95 -13.86 -11.72
C ARG A 236 -12.33 -14.36 -12.13
N GLU A 237 -12.51 -15.67 -12.18
CA GLU A 237 -13.80 -16.28 -12.51
C GLU A 237 -14.89 -15.91 -11.49
N LYS A 238 -14.57 -15.92 -10.20
CA LYS A 238 -15.50 -15.54 -9.12
C LYS A 238 -15.98 -14.09 -9.28
N ILE A 239 -15.07 -13.16 -9.58
CA ILE A 239 -15.37 -11.74 -9.79
C ILE A 239 -16.18 -11.53 -11.09
N ALA A 240 -15.78 -12.18 -12.19
CA ALA A 240 -16.49 -12.10 -13.46
C ALA A 240 -17.93 -12.65 -13.36
N LYS A 241 -18.15 -13.74 -12.61
CA LYS A 241 -19.50 -14.31 -12.35
C LYS A 241 -20.43 -13.36 -11.60
N LYS A 242 -19.89 -12.39 -10.85
CA LYS A 242 -20.65 -11.31 -10.22
C LYS A 242 -20.95 -10.13 -11.16
N GLY A 243 -20.56 -10.22 -12.43
CA GLY A 243 -20.80 -9.17 -13.43
C GLY A 243 -19.83 -8.00 -13.35
N LEU A 244 -18.72 -8.13 -12.62
CA LEU A 244 -17.69 -7.10 -12.53
C LEU A 244 -16.68 -7.22 -13.68
N HIS A 245 -16.23 -6.07 -14.18
CA HIS A 245 -15.18 -6.00 -15.19
C HIS A 245 -13.81 -6.15 -14.53
N ILE A 246 -13.22 -7.34 -14.65
CA ILE A 246 -11.87 -7.66 -14.21
C ILE A 246 -10.94 -7.84 -15.41
N THR A 247 -9.72 -7.32 -15.35
CA THR A 247 -8.73 -7.42 -16.42
C THR A 247 -8.34 -8.88 -16.71
N ASP A 248 -7.63 -9.10 -17.82
CA ASP A 248 -6.82 -10.31 -17.99
C ASP A 248 -5.60 -10.27 -17.07
N LYS A 249 -4.91 -11.42 -16.95
CA LYS A 249 -3.71 -11.58 -16.14
C LYS A 249 -2.57 -10.74 -16.72
N ILE A 250 -1.97 -9.90 -15.91
CA ILE A 250 -0.85 -9.03 -16.29
C ILE A 250 0.39 -9.46 -15.52
N ASP A 251 1.51 -9.64 -16.24
CA ASP A 251 2.83 -9.91 -15.65
C ASP A 251 3.48 -8.58 -15.25
N ARG A 252 3.80 -8.42 -13.95
CA ARG A 252 4.50 -7.26 -13.41
C ARG A 252 5.94 -7.60 -12.99
N ASN A 253 6.52 -8.67 -13.55
CA ASN A 253 7.79 -9.32 -13.20
C ASN A 253 7.89 -9.89 -11.78
N TYR A 254 7.45 -9.13 -10.77
CA TYR A 254 7.57 -9.45 -9.35
C TYR A 254 6.34 -10.18 -8.81
N PHE A 255 5.22 -10.05 -9.52
CA PHE A 255 3.94 -10.69 -9.25
C PHE A 255 3.05 -10.66 -10.51
N TYR A 256 2.03 -11.50 -10.54
CA TYR A 256 0.94 -11.43 -11.51
C TYR A 256 -0.24 -10.69 -10.89
N SER A 257 -0.90 -9.87 -11.71
CA SER A 257 -1.95 -8.96 -11.26
C SER A 257 -3.25 -9.08 -12.05
N LEU A 258 -4.37 -8.82 -11.37
CA LEU A 258 -5.70 -8.63 -11.94
C LEU A 258 -6.34 -7.41 -11.30
N TYR A 259 -6.92 -6.51 -12.10
CA TYR A 259 -7.54 -5.28 -11.62
C TYR A 259 -9.04 -5.29 -11.85
N PHE A 260 -9.81 -4.81 -10.89
CA PHE A 260 -11.22 -4.50 -11.06
C PHE A 260 -11.61 -3.32 -10.17
N ARG A 261 -12.53 -2.47 -10.66
CA ARG A 261 -13.10 -1.40 -9.84
C ARG A 261 -14.27 -1.97 -9.06
N GLU A 262 -14.18 -1.95 -7.73
CA GLU A 262 -15.28 -2.42 -6.89
C GLU A 262 -16.46 -1.41 -6.90
N PRO A 263 -17.70 -1.84 -6.57
CA PRO A 263 -18.88 -1.00 -6.72
C PRO A 263 -18.86 0.32 -5.92
N GLY A 264 -18.13 0.38 -4.81
CA GLY A 264 -17.84 1.61 -4.04
C GLY A 264 -16.92 2.60 -4.76
N GLY A 265 -16.23 2.19 -5.83
CA GLY A 265 -15.41 3.01 -6.71
C GLY A 265 -13.90 2.87 -6.55
N VAL A 266 -13.40 2.18 -5.51
CA VAL A 266 -11.96 1.93 -5.33
C VAL A 266 -11.46 0.95 -6.40
N LEU A 267 -10.24 1.14 -6.88
CA LEU A 267 -9.58 0.16 -7.74
C LEU A 267 -8.93 -0.91 -6.85
N PHE A 268 -9.42 -2.14 -6.96
CA PHE A 268 -8.83 -3.30 -6.29
C PHE A 268 -7.95 -4.06 -7.27
N GLU A 269 -6.87 -4.61 -6.73
CA GLU A 269 -5.99 -5.55 -7.40
C GLU A 269 -5.96 -6.87 -6.64
N LEU A 270 -5.84 -7.98 -7.36
CA LEU A 270 -5.38 -9.25 -6.81
C LEU A 270 -3.96 -9.50 -7.32
N ALA A 271 -3.02 -9.77 -6.42
CA ALA A 271 -1.61 -9.95 -6.71
C ALA A 271 -1.08 -11.26 -6.12
N THR A 272 -0.26 -11.98 -6.88
CA THR A 272 0.38 -13.22 -6.42
C THR A 272 1.57 -12.93 -5.52
N ASP A 273 1.76 -13.73 -4.46
CA ASP A 273 2.95 -13.60 -3.60
C ASP A 273 4.27 -13.95 -4.34
N ASN A 274 4.21 -14.77 -5.40
CA ASN A 274 5.35 -15.15 -6.23
C ASN A 274 5.47 -14.29 -7.51
N PRO A 275 6.69 -14.13 -8.08
CA PRO A 275 7.98 -14.62 -7.58
C PRO A 275 8.64 -13.76 -6.49
N GLY A 276 8.21 -12.49 -6.31
CA GLY A 276 8.81 -11.53 -5.38
C GLY A 276 9.97 -10.72 -5.96
N PHE A 277 10.47 -9.73 -5.20
CA PHE A 277 11.46 -8.77 -5.69
C PHE A 277 12.88 -9.32 -5.86
N ALA A 278 13.17 -10.49 -5.27
CA ALA A 278 14.46 -11.16 -5.42
C ALA A 278 14.57 -11.98 -6.73
N ALA A 279 13.60 -11.84 -7.64
CA ALA A 279 13.61 -12.52 -8.93
C ALA A 279 14.71 -12.01 -9.88
N ASP A 280 15.09 -10.73 -9.77
CA ASP A 280 16.06 -10.06 -10.66
C ASP A 280 17.17 -9.27 -9.92
N GLU A 281 17.19 -9.34 -8.58
CA GLU A 281 18.20 -8.75 -7.69
C GLU A 281 18.42 -9.66 -6.47
N SER A 282 19.63 -9.67 -5.91
CA SER A 282 19.88 -10.31 -4.62
C SER A 282 19.15 -9.55 -3.49
N VAL A 283 18.88 -10.20 -2.36
CA VAL A 283 18.25 -9.55 -1.19
C VAL A 283 19.10 -8.39 -0.69
N GLU A 284 20.41 -8.47 -0.80
CA GLU A 284 21.36 -7.45 -0.37
C GLU A 284 21.32 -6.22 -1.29
N GLU A 285 21.03 -6.42 -2.57
CA GLU A 285 21.07 -5.38 -3.60
C GLU A 285 19.69 -4.82 -3.97
N LEU A 286 18.59 -5.32 -3.41
CA LEU A 286 17.24 -4.81 -3.73
C LEU A 286 17.17 -3.28 -3.73
N GLY A 287 16.66 -2.73 -4.84
CA GLY A 287 16.44 -1.30 -5.02
C GLY A 287 17.68 -0.47 -5.37
N SER A 288 18.86 -1.09 -5.46
CA SER A 288 20.10 -0.38 -5.81
C SER A 288 20.20 -0.05 -7.30
N HIS A 289 19.68 -0.91 -8.19
CA HIS A 289 19.76 -0.72 -9.63
C HIS A 289 18.40 -0.35 -10.24
N LEU A 290 18.43 0.34 -11.39
CA LEU A 290 17.23 0.48 -12.21
C LEU A 290 16.96 -0.85 -12.93
N LYS A 291 15.89 -1.53 -12.55
CA LYS A 291 15.38 -2.71 -13.25
C LYS A 291 14.34 -2.31 -14.26
N LEU A 292 14.33 -2.98 -15.41
CA LEU A 292 13.35 -2.74 -16.46
C LEU A 292 12.64 -4.03 -16.83
N PRO A 293 11.35 -3.97 -17.17
CA PRO A 293 10.68 -5.05 -17.87
C PRO A 293 11.40 -5.40 -19.17
N ALA A 294 11.39 -6.68 -19.56
CA ALA A 294 12.13 -7.15 -20.74
C ALA A 294 11.80 -6.36 -22.02
N GLN A 295 10.54 -5.93 -22.18
CA GLN A 295 10.10 -5.11 -23.31
C GLN A 295 10.73 -3.71 -23.37
N TYR A 296 11.26 -3.20 -22.25
CA TYR A 296 11.85 -1.86 -22.12
C TYR A 296 13.38 -1.85 -22.01
N GLU A 297 14.04 -3.01 -21.87
CA GLU A 297 15.50 -3.08 -21.80
C GLU A 297 16.20 -2.48 -23.03
N GLN A 298 15.59 -2.58 -24.21
CA GLN A 298 16.10 -1.93 -25.43
C GLN A 298 16.15 -0.39 -25.35
N TYR A 299 15.41 0.22 -24.41
CA TYR A 299 15.35 1.66 -24.18
C TYR A 299 16.13 2.11 -22.94
N ARG A 300 16.89 1.23 -22.29
CA ARG A 300 17.59 1.50 -21.02
C ARG A 300 18.33 2.83 -21.00
N SER A 301 19.23 3.06 -21.96
CA SER A 301 20.04 4.29 -21.98
C SER A 301 19.17 5.55 -22.06
N LYS A 302 18.11 5.54 -22.88
CA LYS A 302 17.16 6.67 -22.97
C LYS A 302 16.44 6.89 -21.63
N LEU A 303 15.98 5.82 -20.99
CA LEU A 303 15.25 5.89 -19.72
C LEU A 303 16.14 6.36 -18.58
N GLU A 304 17.37 5.86 -18.49
CA GLU A 304 18.36 6.30 -17.49
C GLU A 304 18.71 7.79 -17.64
N GLU A 305 18.70 8.33 -18.86
CA GLU A 305 18.90 9.77 -19.10
C GLU A 305 17.67 10.63 -18.78
N SER A 306 16.45 10.11 -19.00
CA SER A 306 15.22 10.88 -18.80
C SER A 306 14.69 10.85 -17.36
N LEU A 307 14.96 9.77 -16.63
CA LEU A 307 14.45 9.60 -15.27
C LEU A 307 15.20 10.51 -14.28
N PRO A 308 14.49 11.13 -13.31
CA PRO A 308 15.12 12.00 -12.33
C PRO A 308 16.17 11.27 -11.49
N ASP A 309 17.28 11.93 -11.18
CA ASP A 309 18.23 11.36 -10.23
C ASP A 309 17.66 11.31 -8.80
N LEU A 310 17.77 10.14 -8.16
CA LEU A 310 17.34 9.94 -6.78
C LEU A 310 18.45 10.26 -5.77
N TYR A 311 19.73 10.12 -6.16
CA TYR A 311 20.88 10.29 -5.24
C TYR A 311 22.20 10.62 -5.95
#